data_AF-A0A2E8XFR7-F1
#
_entry.id   AF-A0A2E8XFR7-F1
#
_cell.length_a   1.000
_cell.length_b   1.000
_cell.length_c   1.000
_cell.angle_alpha   90.00
_cell.angle_beta   90.00
_cell.angle_gamma   90.00
#
_symmetry.space_group_name_H-M   'P 1'
#
loop_
_entity.id
_entity.type
_entity.pdbx_description
1 polymer ?
#
loop_
_entity_poly.entity_id
_entity_poly.type
_entity_poly.pdbx_seq_one_letter_code
_entity_poly.pdbx_strand_id
1 'polypeptide(L)'
;MSVFRFTKFLSTLFTPVLINLSSAEVNSIHIESKLDPNAIIITQVDIIFVYAQEFIDSFPPTKTAWYSNQRQFIASAGDRIDVRSVFVPQGFNSETISLPERGAQAIKVFIFAEHDASTAAPIDVTHFNDVLVAIDEFGIVVTQRD
;
A
#
# COMPACT_ATOMS: atom_id res chain seq x y z
N MET A 1 48.36 -40.26 37.55
CA MET A 1 47.30 -40.70 36.61
C MET A 1 46.19 -39.66 36.62
N SER A 2 45.90 -39.12 35.43
CA SER A 2 44.78 -38.24 35.05
C SER A 2 43.43 -38.87 35.46
N VAL A 3 42.32 -38.16 35.66
CA VAL A 3 41.44 -37.64 34.59
C VAL A 3 40.60 -36.44 35.07
N PHE A 4 40.76 -35.30 34.39
CA PHE A 4 39.84 -34.15 34.41
C PHE A 4 38.57 -34.46 33.60
N ARG A 5 37.38 -34.21 34.16
CA ARG A 5 36.10 -34.27 33.42
C ARG A 5 35.78 -32.90 32.84
N PHE A 6 35.84 -32.79 31.52
CA PHE A 6 35.43 -31.63 30.73
C PHE A 6 33.90 -31.55 30.64
N THR A 7 33.31 -30.49 31.20
CA THR A 7 31.92 -30.09 30.98
C THR A 7 31.77 -29.55 29.55
N LYS A 8 30.93 -30.19 28.73
CA LYS A 8 30.60 -29.69 27.38
C LYS A 8 29.68 -28.47 27.52
N PHE A 9 30.20 -27.27 27.27
CA PHE A 9 29.39 -26.10 26.98
C PHE A 9 28.90 -26.20 25.53
N LEU A 10 27.59 -26.35 25.35
CA LEU A 10 26.93 -26.26 24.05
C LEU A 10 26.64 -24.78 23.79
N SER A 11 27.45 -24.12 22.98
CA SER A 11 27.18 -22.73 22.55
C SER A 11 26.14 -22.75 21.44
N THR A 12 24.90 -22.37 21.75
CA THR A 12 23.88 -22.12 20.74
C THR A 12 24.24 -20.84 19.97
N LEU A 13 24.69 -20.98 18.72
CA LEU A 13 24.90 -19.86 17.81
C LEU A 13 23.55 -19.21 17.50
N PHE A 14 23.34 -17.99 17.97
CA PHE A 14 22.21 -17.15 17.59
C PHE A 14 22.58 -16.49 16.27
N THR A 15 22.10 -17.02 15.15
CA THR A 15 22.22 -16.35 13.84
C THR A 15 21.14 -15.25 13.75
N PRO A 16 21.50 -13.97 13.66
CA PRO A 16 20.52 -12.94 13.37
C PRO A 16 19.99 -13.16 11.95
N VAL A 17 18.70 -13.42 11.84
CA VAL A 17 17.99 -13.39 10.55
C VAL A 17 17.96 -11.93 10.11
N LEU A 18 18.71 -11.59 9.06
CA LEU A 18 18.60 -10.29 8.40
C LEU A 18 17.26 -10.25 7.67
N ILE A 19 16.25 -9.64 8.30
CA ILE A 19 14.99 -9.33 7.64
C ILE A 19 15.29 -8.14 6.71
N ASN A 20 15.42 -8.39 5.42
CA ASN A 20 15.39 -7.31 4.42
C ASN A 20 13.98 -6.74 4.40
N LEU A 21 13.73 -5.70 5.19
CA LEU A 21 12.57 -4.84 4.95
C LEU A 21 12.89 -4.03 3.69
N SER A 22 12.37 -4.49 2.55
CA SER A 22 12.38 -3.69 1.33
C SER A 22 11.47 -2.50 1.54
N SER A 23 12.01 -1.30 1.34
CA SER A 23 11.20 -0.09 1.27
C SER A 23 10.45 -0.01 -0.06
N ALA A 24 9.40 0.78 -0.10
CA ALA A 24 8.62 1.09 -1.29
C ALA A 24 9.46 1.88 -2.30
N GLU A 25 9.32 1.51 -3.56
CA GLU A 25 10.06 2.11 -4.68
C GLU A 25 9.26 3.22 -5.39
N VAL A 26 8.03 3.48 -4.92
CA VAL A 26 7.10 4.44 -5.50
C VAL A 26 7.63 5.88 -5.44
N ASN A 27 7.95 6.42 -6.62
CA ASN A 27 8.44 7.77 -6.85
C ASN A 27 7.34 8.70 -7.41
N SER A 28 6.38 8.15 -8.15
CA SER A 28 5.29 8.90 -8.76
C SER A 28 4.02 8.06 -8.82
N ILE A 29 2.88 8.71 -8.64
CA ILE A 29 1.57 8.12 -8.91
C ILE A 29 0.78 9.14 -9.74
N HIS A 30 0.47 8.76 -10.97
CA HIS A 30 -0.38 9.50 -11.89
C HIS A 30 -1.74 8.81 -12.00
N ILE A 31 -2.82 9.58 -11.87
CA ILE A 31 -4.18 9.08 -11.95
C ILE A 31 -4.86 9.71 -13.16
N GLU A 32 -5.52 8.92 -13.99
CA GLU A 32 -6.27 9.38 -15.15
C GLU A 32 -7.65 8.71 -15.23
N SER A 33 -8.66 9.45 -15.66
CA SER A 33 -9.97 8.89 -15.99
C SER A 33 -10.09 8.68 -17.49
N LYS A 34 -10.49 7.48 -17.91
CA LYS A 34 -10.86 7.11 -19.29
C LYS A 34 -12.37 7.04 -19.52
N LEU A 35 -13.16 7.33 -18.49
CA LEU A 35 -14.62 7.32 -18.56
C LEU A 35 -15.17 8.46 -19.42
N ASP A 36 -16.39 8.23 -19.95
CA ASP A 36 -17.13 9.23 -20.73
C ASP A 36 -17.26 10.53 -19.90
N PRO A 37 -16.84 11.70 -20.43
CA PRO A 37 -17.01 13.00 -19.78
C PRO A 37 -18.46 13.37 -19.44
N ASN A 38 -19.44 12.70 -20.04
CA ASN A 38 -20.86 12.86 -19.71
C ASN A 38 -21.31 12.01 -18.52
N ALA A 39 -20.46 11.10 -18.02
CA ALA A 39 -20.74 10.35 -16.80
C ALA A 39 -20.62 11.29 -15.59
N ILE A 40 -21.73 11.61 -14.92
CA ILE A 40 -21.77 12.49 -13.73
C ILE A 40 -21.35 11.68 -12.49
N ILE A 41 -20.14 11.11 -12.51
CA ILE A 41 -19.60 10.26 -11.44
C ILE A 41 -18.31 10.91 -10.92
N ILE A 42 -18.05 10.74 -9.62
CA ILE A 42 -16.77 11.07 -8.99
C ILE A 42 -16.28 9.80 -8.33
N THR A 43 -15.00 9.46 -8.51
CA THR A 43 -14.39 8.29 -7.89
C THR A 43 -13.33 8.73 -6.91
N GLN A 44 -13.46 8.27 -5.66
CA GLN A 44 -12.36 8.37 -4.71
C GLN A 44 -11.33 7.26 -4.98
N VAL A 45 -10.05 7.63 -5.09
CA VAL A 45 -8.90 6.73 -5.11
C VAL A 45 -8.07 6.99 -3.87
N ASP A 46 -7.85 5.95 -3.06
CA ASP A 46 -7.02 6.03 -1.87
C ASP A 46 -5.70 5.30 -2.09
N ILE A 47 -4.60 5.99 -1.82
CA ILE A 47 -3.25 5.47 -1.81
C ILE A 47 -2.79 5.41 -0.36
N ILE A 48 -2.48 4.21 0.12
CA ILE A 48 -2.15 3.94 1.51
C ILE A 48 -0.69 3.49 1.60
N PHE A 49 0.12 4.29 2.29
CA PHE A 49 1.50 3.99 2.63
C PHE A 49 1.51 3.36 4.02
N VAL A 50 1.98 2.13 4.14
CA VAL A 50 2.05 1.39 5.41
C VAL A 50 3.51 1.32 5.86
N TYR A 51 3.77 1.71 7.11
CA TYR A 51 5.12 1.77 7.67
C TYR A 51 5.43 0.67 8.68
N ALA A 52 4.41 -0.05 9.16
CA ALA A 52 4.53 -1.00 10.26
C ALA A 52 3.92 -2.36 9.93
N GLN A 53 4.66 -3.45 10.20
CA GLN A 53 4.30 -4.81 9.78
C GLN A 53 2.96 -5.26 10.38
N GLU A 54 2.64 -4.84 11.61
CA GLU A 54 1.40 -5.21 12.29
C GLU A 54 0.12 -4.72 11.57
N PHE A 55 0.23 -3.71 10.70
CA PHE A 55 -0.87 -3.21 9.87
C PHE A 55 -1.02 -3.94 8.53
N ILE A 56 -0.01 -4.71 8.12
CA ILE A 56 -0.10 -5.54 6.91
C ILE A 56 -1.03 -6.72 7.18
N ASP A 57 -0.85 -7.39 8.32
CA ASP A 57 -1.60 -8.62 8.65
C ASP A 57 -3.09 -8.34 8.92
N SER A 58 -3.40 -7.13 9.37
CA SER A 58 -4.76 -6.65 9.65
C SER A 58 -5.30 -5.72 8.56
N PHE A 59 -4.59 -5.60 7.43
CA PHE A 59 -4.98 -4.69 6.37
C PHE A 59 -6.33 -5.08 5.77
N PRO A 60 -7.22 -4.12 5.45
CA PRO A 60 -8.52 -4.45 4.91
C PRO A 60 -8.41 -5.25 3.61
N PRO A 61 -9.02 -6.44 3.53
CA PRO A 61 -8.80 -7.34 2.39
C PRO A 61 -9.63 -6.95 1.17
N THR A 62 -10.61 -6.04 1.31
CA THR A 62 -11.53 -5.65 0.24
C THR A 62 -11.85 -4.17 0.25
N LYS A 63 -12.26 -3.65 -0.92
CA LYS A 63 -12.77 -2.28 -1.10
C LYS A 63 -13.82 -1.93 -0.05
N THR A 64 -14.84 -2.77 0.11
CA THR A 64 -15.90 -2.51 1.10
C THR A 64 -15.35 -2.48 2.53
N ALA A 65 -14.45 -3.39 2.89
CA ALA A 65 -13.84 -3.41 4.23
C ALA A 65 -13.01 -2.15 4.52
N TRP A 66 -12.33 -1.61 3.50
CA TRP A 66 -11.61 -0.34 3.59
C TRP A 66 -12.58 0.84 3.79
N TYR A 67 -13.46 1.11 2.83
CA TYR A 67 -14.30 2.32 2.88
C TYR A 67 -15.33 2.31 4.01
N SER A 68 -15.80 1.14 4.46
CA SER A 68 -16.74 1.08 5.59
C SER A 68 -16.10 1.43 6.93
N ASN A 69 -14.79 1.19 7.09
CA ASN A 69 -14.08 1.34 8.36
C ASN A 69 -12.92 2.35 8.29
N GLN A 70 -12.77 3.06 7.18
CA GLN A 70 -11.61 3.90 6.87
C GLN A 70 -11.23 4.84 8.02
N ARG A 71 -12.20 5.60 8.55
CA ARG A 71 -11.95 6.57 9.63
C ARG A 71 -11.39 5.89 10.89
N GLN A 72 -11.96 4.76 11.28
CA GLN A 72 -11.51 4.00 12.44
C GLN A 72 -10.14 3.39 12.21
N PHE A 73 -9.89 2.84 11.02
CA PHE A 73 -8.59 2.28 10.66
C PHE A 73 -7.49 3.34 10.72
N ILE A 74 -7.69 4.49 10.08
CA ILE A 74 -6.76 5.62 10.09
C ILE A 74 -6.51 6.11 11.52
N ALA A 75 -7.57 6.30 12.31
CA ALA A 75 -7.44 6.73 13.70
C ALA A 75 -6.65 5.73 14.55
N SER A 76 -6.83 4.42 14.32
CA SER A 76 -6.11 3.37 15.05
C SER A 76 -4.66 3.23 14.62
N ALA A 77 -4.36 3.49 13.35
CA ALA A 77 -3.02 3.40 12.79
C ALA A 77 -2.11 4.54 13.27
N GLY A 78 -2.66 5.73 13.49
CA GLY A 78 -1.88 6.89 13.91
C GLY A 78 -0.84 7.25 12.86
N ASP A 79 0.42 7.38 13.27
CA ASP A 79 1.54 7.65 12.37
C ASP A 79 2.08 6.39 11.67
N ARG A 80 1.45 5.22 11.79
CA ARG A 80 1.93 3.98 11.14
C ARG A 80 1.46 3.82 9.70
N ILE A 81 0.54 4.68 9.25
CA ILE A 81 0.17 4.79 7.84
C ILE A 81 0.11 6.26 7.43
N ASP A 82 0.22 6.51 6.13
CA ASP A 82 -0.25 7.74 5.50
C ASP A 82 -1.28 7.38 4.44
N VAL A 83 -2.34 8.18 4.32
CA VAL A 83 -3.38 8.01 3.30
C VAL A 83 -3.43 9.26 2.44
N ARG A 84 -3.38 9.07 1.12
CA ARG A 84 -3.64 10.10 0.12
C ARG A 84 -4.93 9.75 -0.62
N SER A 85 -5.95 10.58 -0.44
CA SER A 85 -7.25 10.44 -1.11
C SER A 85 -7.36 11.45 -2.23
N VAL A 86 -7.68 10.96 -3.43
CA VAL A 86 -7.92 11.78 -4.61
C VAL A 86 -9.35 11.57 -5.07
N PHE A 87 -10.05 12.66 -5.36
CA PHE A 87 -11.40 12.62 -5.90
C PHE A 87 -11.32 12.98 -7.38
N VAL A 88 -11.53 12.00 -8.25
CA VAL A 88 -11.42 12.17 -9.70
C VAL A 88 -12.81 12.31 -10.30
N PRO A 89 -13.18 13.51 -10.82
CA PRO A 89 -14.36 13.66 -11.66
C PRO A 89 -14.16 12.93 -12.98
N GLN A 90 -15.17 12.20 -13.45
CA GLN A 90 -15.05 11.42 -14.68
C GLN A 90 -14.90 12.31 -15.92
N GLY A 91 -13.99 11.90 -16.80
CA GLY A 91 -13.73 12.45 -18.13
C GLY A 91 -13.12 13.87 -18.22
N PHE A 92 -12.56 14.40 -17.13
CA PHE A 92 -11.90 15.72 -17.17
C PHE A 92 -10.50 15.78 -16.59
N ASN A 93 -10.15 14.90 -15.64
CA ASN A 93 -8.94 15.11 -14.85
C ASN A 93 -7.96 13.94 -14.96
N SER A 94 -6.71 14.29 -15.24
CA SER A 94 -5.56 13.54 -14.77
C SER A 94 -4.79 14.37 -13.76
N GLU A 95 -4.24 13.70 -12.76
CA GLU A 95 -3.52 14.35 -11.67
C GLU A 95 -2.33 13.48 -11.24
N THR A 96 -1.17 14.10 -11.06
CA THR A 96 -0.05 13.46 -10.38
C THR A 96 -0.09 13.88 -8.92
N ILE A 97 -0.14 12.91 -8.02
CA ILE A 97 -0.33 13.18 -6.60
C ILE A 97 0.97 13.58 -5.90
N SER A 98 0.84 14.42 -4.88
CA SER A 98 1.96 14.68 -3.95
C SER A 98 2.09 13.54 -2.95
N LEU A 99 3.20 12.81 -3.02
CA LEU A 99 3.50 11.72 -2.11
C LEU A 99 3.76 12.25 -0.67
N PRO A 100 3.54 11.44 0.38
CA PRO A 100 4.00 11.78 1.72
C PRO A 100 5.52 11.97 1.77
N GLU A 101 6.02 12.87 2.62
CA GLU A 101 7.46 13.13 2.77
C GLU A 101 8.26 11.86 3.10
N ARG A 102 7.65 10.99 3.91
CA ARG A 102 8.18 9.68 4.30
C ARG A 102 7.71 8.53 3.40
N GLY A 103 7.14 8.80 2.22
CA GLY A 103 6.61 7.78 1.31
C GLY A 103 7.60 6.65 1.00
N ALA A 104 8.87 7.00 0.77
CA ALA A 104 9.96 6.06 0.51
C ALA A 104 10.35 5.16 1.72
N GLN A 105 9.77 5.39 2.90
CA GLN A 105 9.96 4.55 4.09
C GLN A 105 8.86 3.50 4.23
N ALA A 106 7.81 3.56 3.39
CA ALA A 106 6.72 2.60 3.45
C ALA A 106 7.24 1.19 3.15
N ILE A 107 6.76 0.21 3.88
CA ILE A 107 7.05 -1.22 3.64
C ILE A 107 6.00 -1.85 2.72
N LYS A 108 4.83 -1.21 2.60
CA LYS A 108 3.79 -1.53 1.60
C LYS A 108 3.13 -0.25 1.10
N VAL A 109 2.76 -0.24 -0.18
CA VAL A 109 1.88 0.78 -0.76
C VAL A 109 0.71 0.10 -1.43
N PHE A 110 -0.50 0.42 -0.99
CA PHE A 110 -1.74 -0.15 -1.50
C PHE A 110 -2.62 0.91 -2.15
N ILE A 111 -3.39 0.51 -3.16
CA ILE A 111 -4.38 1.35 -3.83
C ILE A 111 -5.76 0.70 -3.72
N PHE A 112 -6.76 1.51 -3.36
CA PHE A 112 -8.18 1.22 -3.50
C PHE A 112 -8.85 2.29 -4.36
N ALA A 113 -9.88 1.91 -5.11
CA ALA A 113 -10.78 2.88 -5.72
C ALA A 113 -12.24 2.54 -5.40
N GLU A 114 -13.04 3.59 -5.17
CA GLU A 114 -14.46 3.46 -4.89
C GLU A 114 -15.24 2.82 -6.05
N HIS A 115 -14.75 3.01 -7.28
CA HIS A 115 -15.37 2.50 -8.50
C HIS A 115 -15.21 0.99 -8.72
N ASP A 116 -14.28 0.34 -8.03
CA ASP A 116 -14.08 -1.11 -8.17
C ASP A 116 -15.27 -1.94 -7.67
N ALA A 117 -15.25 -3.25 -7.90
CA ALA A 117 -16.15 -4.18 -7.24
C ALA A 117 -16.04 -4.11 -5.69
N SER A 118 -17.14 -4.36 -4.96
CA SER A 118 -17.15 -4.41 -3.49
C SER A 118 -16.10 -5.36 -2.89
N THR A 119 -15.83 -6.46 -3.59
CA THR A 119 -14.89 -7.51 -3.18
C THR A 119 -13.47 -7.31 -3.71
N ALA A 120 -13.19 -6.23 -4.45
CA ALA A 120 -11.86 -5.98 -5.01
C ALA A 120 -10.82 -5.88 -3.90
N ALA A 121 -9.72 -6.62 -4.05
CA ALA A 121 -8.59 -6.60 -3.12
C ALA A 121 -7.75 -5.32 -3.32
N PRO A 122 -6.99 -4.88 -2.30
CA PRO A 122 -6.04 -3.79 -2.50
C PRO A 122 -5.00 -4.15 -3.56
N ILE A 123 -4.68 -3.20 -4.42
CA ILE A 123 -3.62 -3.37 -5.40
C ILE A 123 -2.29 -2.97 -4.75
N ASP A 124 -1.35 -3.91 -4.64
CA ASP A 124 -0.02 -3.69 -4.10
C ASP A 124 0.91 -3.12 -5.18
N VAL A 125 1.38 -1.89 -4.98
CA VAL A 125 2.28 -1.17 -5.89
C VAL A 125 3.66 -0.92 -5.25
N THR A 126 3.99 -1.65 -4.19
CA THR A 126 5.22 -1.41 -3.40
C THR A 126 6.49 -1.38 -4.24
N HIS A 127 6.55 -2.18 -5.31
CA HIS A 127 7.71 -2.33 -6.20
C HIS A 127 7.53 -1.62 -7.54
N PHE A 128 6.60 -0.67 -7.62
CA PHE A 128 6.38 0.12 -8.84
C PHE A 128 7.06 1.46 -8.65
N ASN A 129 7.98 1.82 -9.53
CA ASN A 129 8.65 3.13 -9.47
C ASN A 129 7.67 4.26 -9.81
N ASP A 130 7.07 4.17 -10.99
CA ASP A 130 6.12 5.15 -11.51
C ASP A 130 4.79 4.45 -11.75
N VAL A 131 3.76 4.82 -10.99
CA VAL A 131 2.44 4.17 -11.05
C VAL A 131 1.51 4.97 -11.92
N LEU A 132 0.79 4.29 -12.82
CA LEU A 132 -0.39 4.81 -13.50
C LEU A 132 -1.62 4.13 -12.91
N VAL A 133 -2.60 4.93 -12.48
CA VAL A 133 -3.93 4.48 -12.10
C VAL A 133 -4.90 5.00 -13.17
N ALA A 134 -5.37 4.12 -14.05
CA ALA A 134 -6.39 4.42 -15.03
C ALA A 134 -7.75 3.98 -14.52
N ILE A 135 -8.73 4.89 -14.47
CA ILE A 135 -10.12 4.60 -14.13
C ILE A 135 -10.91 4.37 -15.43
N ASP A 136 -11.61 3.24 -15.54
CA ASP A 136 -12.48 2.90 -16.65
C ASP A 136 -13.87 2.43 -16.18
N GLU A 137 -14.71 1.92 -17.08
CA GLU A 137 -16.09 1.49 -16.77
C GLU A 137 -16.21 0.27 -15.85
N PHE A 138 -15.10 -0.43 -15.58
CA PHE A 138 -15.07 -1.62 -14.75
C PHE A 138 -14.39 -1.40 -13.40
N GLY A 139 -13.74 -0.25 -13.18
CA GLY A 139 -13.00 0.06 -11.96
C GLY A 139 -11.69 0.76 -12.26
N ILE A 140 -10.61 0.35 -11.59
CA ILE A 140 -9.26 0.81 -11.87
C ILE A 140 -8.37 -0.27 -12.48
N VAL A 141 -7.48 0.18 -13.37
CA VAL A 141 -6.34 -0.56 -13.87
C VAL A 141 -5.08 0.15 -13.40
N VAL A 142 -4.23 -0.57 -12.69
CA VAL A 142 -2.97 -0.03 -12.14
C VAL A 142 -1.80 -0.68 -12.85
N THR A 143 -0.90 0.14 -13.41
CA THR A 143 0.28 -0.31 -14.13
C THR A 143 1.52 0.45 -13.68
N GLN A 144 2.69 -0.16 -13.88
CA GLN A 144 3.96 0.55 -13.81
C GLN A 144 4.22 1.26 -15.16
N ARG A 145 4.75 2.49 -15.11
CA ARG A 145 5.28 3.22 -16.27
C ARG A 145 6.79 3.02 -16.30
N ASP A 146 7.32 2.87 -17.51
CA ASP A 146 8.77 2.83 -17.78
C ASP A 146 9.38 4.24 -17.82
#